data_AF-A0A6N9J4S9-F1
#
_entry.id   AF-A0A6N9J4S9-F1
#
_cell.length_a   1.000
_cell.length_b   1.000
_cell.length_c   1.000
_cell.angle_alpha   90.00
_cell.angle_beta   90.00
_cell.angle_gamma   90.00
#
_symmetry.space_group_name_H-M   'P 1'
#
loop_
_entity.id
_entity.type
_entity.pdbx_description
1 polymer ?
#
loop_
_entity_poly.entity_id
_entity_poly.type
_entity_poly.pdbx_seq_one_letter_code
_entity_poly.pdbx_strand_id
1 'polypeptide(L)'
;MIKDFQLKISLCLVATLLMANPLWAQSGGHASVGLGHGEEGYLHLQEMIKHYEFSLKMPDASEELKTHAPVALQHAKEAIKHYNEALKHGNESLGRRASMPMAEGSGGGGYQEEGSSHSHEEGSH
;
A
#
# COMPACT_ATOMS: atom_id res chain seq x y z
N MET A 1 24.14 4.05 -50.06
CA MET A 1 24.19 2.62 -49.70
C MET A 1 24.51 2.37 -48.23
N ILE A 2 25.71 2.71 -47.73
CA ILE A 2 26.08 2.47 -46.31
C ILE A 2 25.26 3.34 -45.34
N LYS A 3 25.02 4.61 -45.66
CA LYS A 3 24.22 5.52 -44.82
C LYS A 3 22.76 5.10 -44.72
N ASP A 4 22.18 4.65 -45.84
CA ASP A 4 20.80 4.16 -45.89
C ASP A 4 20.62 2.86 -45.10
N PHE A 5 21.66 2.00 -45.11
CA PHE A 5 21.71 0.79 -44.32
C PHE A 5 21.81 1.09 -42.81
N GLN A 6 22.65 2.04 -42.42
CA GLN A 6 22.78 2.48 -41.03
C GLN A 6 21.50 3.15 -40.51
N LEU A 7 20.83 3.96 -41.35
CA LEU A 7 19.57 4.60 -40.99
C LEU A 7 18.47 3.56 -40.72
N LYS A 8 18.40 2.50 -41.53
CA LYS A 8 17.45 1.40 -41.35
C LYS A 8 17.72 0.61 -40.07
N ILE A 9 18.98 0.29 -39.78
CA ILE A 9 19.37 -0.40 -38.54
C ILE A 9 19.02 0.46 -37.33
N SER A 10 19.36 1.74 -37.36
CA SER A 10 19.05 2.67 -36.27
C SER A 10 17.55 2.79 -36.04
N LEU A 11 16.75 2.89 -37.10
CA LEU A 11 15.29 2.96 -37.01
C LEU A 11 14.71 1.65 -36.45
N CYS A 12 15.21 0.50 -36.90
CA CYS A 12 14.80 -0.79 -36.36
C CYS A 12 15.11 -0.91 -34.86
N LEU A 13 16.31 -0.50 -34.42
CA LEU A 13 16.70 -0.54 -33.01
C LEU A 13 15.81 0.36 -32.13
N VAL A 14 15.54 1.59 -32.59
CA VAL A 14 14.63 2.50 -31.88
C VAL A 14 13.21 1.96 -31.84
N ALA A 15 12.71 1.39 -32.93
CA ALA A 15 11.39 0.77 -32.96
C ALA A 15 11.29 -0.44 -32.01
N THR A 16 12.33 -1.27 -31.93
CA THR A 16 12.36 -2.39 -30.96
C THR A 16 12.41 -1.91 -29.51
N LEU A 17 13.10 -0.81 -29.22
CA LEU A 17 13.13 -0.22 -27.88
C LEU A 17 11.78 0.40 -27.50
N LEU A 18 11.05 0.99 -28.45
CA LEU A 18 9.73 1.59 -28.22
C LEU A 18 8.61 0.53 -28.08
N MET A 19 8.73 -0.60 -28.77
CA MET A 19 7.77 -1.72 -28.67
C MET A 19 8.06 -2.63 -27.47
N ALA A 20 9.26 -2.57 -26.90
CA ALA A 20 9.55 -3.20 -25.62
C ALA A 20 8.85 -2.40 -24.50
N ASN A 21 7.63 -2.81 -24.14
CA ASN A 21 6.95 -2.30 -22.95
C ASN A 21 7.92 -2.34 -21.76
N PRO A 22 8.11 -1.23 -21.01
CA PRO A 22 8.93 -1.28 -19.83
C PRO A 22 8.22 -2.14 -18.77
N LEU A 23 8.63 -3.41 -18.63
CA LEU A 23 8.09 -4.34 -17.62
C LEU A 23 8.14 -3.77 -16.19
N TRP A 24 9.05 -2.83 -15.95
CA TRP A 24 9.19 -2.05 -14.72
C TRP A 24 7.92 -1.28 -14.33
N ALA A 25 7.14 -0.81 -15.30
CA ALA A 25 5.90 -0.08 -15.05
C ALA A 25 4.80 -0.99 -14.48
N GLN A 26 4.74 -2.26 -14.91
CA GLN A 26 3.73 -3.22 -14.46
C GLN A 26 4.03 -3.72 -13.04
N SER A 27 5.28 -4.02 -12.71
CA SER A 27 5.68 -4.44 -11.36
C SER A 27 5.57 -3.30 -10.34
N GLY A 28 5.89 -2.07 -10.74
CA GLY A 28 5.76 -0.89 -9.90
C GLY A 28 4.30 -0.56 -9.53
N GLY A 29 3.36 -0.74 -10.47
CA GLY A 29 1.93 -0.57 -10.23
C GLY A 29 1.40 -1.50 -9.14
N HIS A 30 1.62 -2.82 -9.27
CA HIS A 30 1.18 -3.80 -8.26
C HIS A 30 1.85 -3.60 -6.90
N ALA A 31 3.15 -3.24 -6.89
CA ALA A 31 3.85 -2.94 -5.65
C ALA A 31 3.29 -1.69 -4.94
N SER A 32 2.86 -0.67 -5.68
CA SER A 32 2.24 0.53 -5.10
C SER A 32 0.86 0.27 -4.49
N VAL A 33 0.01 -0.54 -5.14
CA VAL A 33 -1.28 -0.98 -4.59
C VAL A 33 -1.08 -1.85 -3.36
N GLY A 34 -0.15 -2.81 -3.41
CA GLY A 34 0.18 -3.66 -2.27
C GLY A 34 0.71 -2.86 -1.08
N LEU A 35 1.50 -1.81 -1.33
CA LEU A 35 1.94 -0.89 -0.28
C LEU A 35 0.76 -0.14 0.36
N GLY A 36 -0.19 0.35 -0.45
CA GLY A 36 -1.41 0.99 0.06
C GLY A 36 -2.24 0.08 0.95
N HIS A 37 -2.46 -1.18 0.56
CA HIS A 37 -3.12 -2.17 1.44
C HIS A 37 -2.31 -2.44 2.72
N GLY A 38 -0.98 -2.37 2.66
CA GLY A 38 -0.13 -2.46 3.84
C GLY A 38 -0.36 -1.31 4.83
N GLU A 39 -0.51 -0.08 4.32
CA GLU A 39 -0.81 1.11 5.13
C GLU A 39 -2.19 1.02 5.77
N GLU A 40 -3.20 0.55 5.03
CA GLU A 40 -4.54 0.28 5.57
C GLU A 40 -4.52 -0.82 6.64
N GLY A 41 -3.81 -1.93 6.39
CA GLY A 41 -3.64 -3.02 7.35
C GLY A 41 -2.97 -2.57 8.66
N TYR A 42 -2.01 -1.65 8.57
CA TYR A 42 -1.38 -1.02 9.74
C TYR A 42 -2.41 -0.25 10.59
N LEU A 43 -3.22 0.60 9.95
CA LEU A 43 -4.25 1.40 10.64
C LEU A 43 -5.32 0.52 11.27
N HIS A 44 -5.76 -0.53 10.55
CA HIS A 44 -6.70 -1.51 11.09
C HIS A 44 -6.15 -2.21 12.33
N LEU A 45 -4.87 -2.60 12.31
CA LEU A 45 -4.24 -3.24 13.46
C LEU A 45 -4.13 -2.29 14.67
N GLN A 46 -3.81 -1.00 14.44
CA GLN A 46 -3.83 0.01 15.51
C GLN A 46 -5.23 0.16 16.11
N GLU A 47 -6.27 0.21 15.29
CA GLU A 47 -7.65 0.36 15.77
C GLU A 47 -8.11 -0.90 16.52
N MET A 48 -7.73 -2.09 16.03
CA MET A 48 -7.98 -3.35 16.72
C MET A 48 -7.32 -3.36 18.11
N ILE A 49 -6.07 -2.89 18.23
CA ILE A 49 -5.39 -2.76 19.53
C ILE A 49 -6.18 -1.85 20.47
N LYS A 50 -6.65 -0.68 19.99
CA LYS A 50 -7.44 0.25 20.82
C LYS A 50 -8.74 -0.38 21.31
N HIS A 51 -9.49 -1.03 20.42
CA HIS A 51 -10.73 -1.73 20.79
C HIS A 51 -10.46 -2.81 21.82
N TYR A 52 -9.37 -3.57 21.66
CA TYR A 52 -9.01 -4.64 22.56
C TYR A 52 -8.58 -4.12 23.95
N GLU A 53 -7.77 -3.06 23.99
CA GLU A 53 -7.42 -2.36 25.24
C GLU A 53 -8.63 -1.72 25.92
N PHE A 54 -9.61 -1.24 25.15
CA PHE A 54 -10.88 -0.76 25.68
C PHE A 54 -11.69 -1.89 26.30
N SER A 55 -11.85 -3.03 25.62
CA SER A 55 -12.56 -4.20 26.13
C SER A 55 -12.00 -4.69 27.47
N LEU A 56 -10.68 -4.64 27.68
CA LEU A 56 -10.05 -5.01 28.94
C LEU A 56 -10.39 -4.09 30.13
N LYS A 57 -10.80 -2.85 29.86
CA LYS A 57 -11.19 -1.88 30.90
C LYS A 57 -12.64 -2.03 31.32
N MET A 58 -13.43 -2.81 30.58
CA MET A 58 -14.84 -2.99 30.87
C MET A 58 -15.03 -3.86 32.12
N PRO A 59 -16.00 -3.53 33.00
CA PRO A 59 -16.21 -4.24 34.25
C PRO A 59 -16.66 -5.70 34.05
N ASP A 60 -17.25 -6.01 32.90
CA ASP A 60 -17.73 -7.33 32.49
C ASP A 60 -16.73 -8.09 31.59
N ALA A 61 -15.49 -7.60 31.47
CA ALA A 61 -14.43 -8.32 30.74
C ALA A 61 -14.26 -9.75 31.29
N SER A 62 -14.33 -10.74 30.40
CA SER A 62 -14.22 -12.15 30.77
C SER A 62 -12.83 -12.49 31.31
N GLU A 63 -12.75 -13.51 32.18
CA GLU A 63 -11.46 -14.00 32.70
C GLU A 63 -10.57 -14.56 31.60
N GLU A 64 -11.16 -15.17 30.56
CA GLU A 64 -10.43 -15.62 29.37
C GLU A 64 -9.77 -14.46 28.64
N LEU A 65 -10.51 -13.36 28.42
CA LEU A 65 -9.97 -12.14 27.82
C LEU A 65 -8.83 -11.59 28.66
N LYS A 66 -9.01 -11.44 29.98
CA LYS A 66 -7.95 -10.93 30.87
C LYS A 66 -6.70 -11.82 30.88
N THR A 67 -6.88 -13.14 30.77
CA THR A 67 -5.78 -14.11 30.79
C THR A 67 -4.95 -14.07 29.52
N HIS A 68 -5.59 -14.00 28.35
CA HIS A 68 -4.90 -14.10 27.06
C HIS A 68 -4.52 -12.74 26.46
N ALA A 69 -5.20 -11.66 26.83
CA ALA A 69 -5.01 -10.38 26.18
C ALA A 69 -3.61 -9.78 26.31
N PRO A 70 -2.85 -9.92 27.41
CA PRO A 70 -1.49 -9.39 27.49
C PRO A 70 -0.58 -9.91 26.37
N VAL A 71 -0.66 -11.22 26.09
CA VAL A 71 0.12 -11.87 25.02
C VAL A 71 -0.40 -11.46 23.65
N ALA A 72 -1.71 -11.42 23.45
CA ALA A 72 -2.30 -10.98 22.18
C ALA A 72 -1.94 -9.51 21.85
N LEU A 73 -2.00 -8.61 22.84
CA LEU A 73 -1.58 -7.21 22.68
C LEU A 73 -0.08 -7.08 22.41
N GLN A 74 0.75 -7.91 23.07
CA GLN A 74 2.18 -7.93 22.77
C GLN A 74 2.43 -8.28 21.30
N HIS A 75 1.83 -9.37 20.81
CA HIS A 75 1.98 -9.78 19.41
C HIS A 75 1.44 -8.74 18.43
N ALA A 76 0.30 -8.10 18.74
CA ALA A 76 -0.24 -7.03 17.91
C ALA A 76 0.73 -5.83 17.83
N LYS A 77 1.31 -5.42 18.97
CA LYS A 77 2.31 -4.34 19.03
C LYS A 77 3.62 -4.70 18.33
N GLU A 78 4.04 -5.96 18.37
CA GLU A 78 5.17 -6.47 17.59
C GLU A 78 4.86 -6.47 16.08
N ALA A 79 3.66 -6.87 15.67
CA ALA A 79 3.21 -6.82 14.29
C ALA A 79 3.21 -5.38 13.74
N ILE A 80 2.81 -4.38 14.54
CA ILE A 80 2.93 -2.95 14.19
C ILE A 80 4.38 -2.55 13.87
N LYS A 81 5.36 -3.04 14.63
CA LYS A 81 6.78 -2.80 14.34
C LYS A 81 7.18 -3.42 13.00
N HIS A 82 6.74 -4.64 12.73
CA HIS A 82 7.02 -5.31 11.46
C HIS A 82 6.36 -4.62 10.27
N TYR A 83 5.12 -4.11 10.42
CA TYR A 83 4.49 -3.29 9.40
C TYR A 83 5.30 -2.04 9.10
N ASN A 84 5.78 -1.31 10.12
CA ASN A 84 6.60 -0.12 9.90
C ASN A 84 7.86 -0.42 9.07
N GLU A 85 8.59 -1.50 9.37
CA GLU A 85 9.75 -1.91 8.58
C GLU A 85 9.36 -2.34 7.16
N ALA A 86 8.25 -3.08 7.00
CA ALA A 86 7.76 -3.50 5.69
C ALA A 86 7.34 -2.31 4.82
N LEU A 87 6.63 -1.32 5.40
CA LEU A 87 6.22 -0.10 4.70
C LEU A 87 7.42 0.77 4.33
N LYS A 88 8.43 0.86 5.20
CA LYS A 88 9.68 1.54 4.90
C LYS A 88 10.38 0.90 3.69
N HIS A 89 10.61 -0.41 3.73
CA HIS A 89 11.24 -1.13 2.61
C HIS A 89 10.41 -1.08 1.31
N GLY A 90 9.08 -1.14 1.42
CA GLY A 90 8.19 -1.00 0.28
C GLY A 90 8.28 0.38 -0.37
N ASN A 91 8.33 1.44 0.43
CA ASN A 91 8.55 2.81 -0.06
C ASN A 91 9.92 2.96 -0.76
N GLU A 92 11.00 2.48 -0.12
CA GLU A 92 12.35 2.49 -0.69
C GLU A 92 12.41 1.74 -2.03
N SER A 93 11.74 0.58 -2.11
CA SER A 93 11.68 -0.24 -3.34
C SER A 93 10.94 0.44 -4.49
N LEU A 94 9.99 1.33 -4.18
CA LEU A 94 9.26 2.12 -5.16
C LEU A 94 9.96 3.43 -5.53
N GLY A 95 11.17 3.69 -4.99
CA GLY A 95 11.86 4.97 -5.16
C GLY A 95 11.12 6.15 -4.50
N ARG A 96 10.14 5.86 -3.64
CA ARG A 96 9.50 6.86 -2.80
C ARG A 96 10.43 7.16 -1.64
N ARG A 97 10.56 8.42 -1.24
CA ARG A 97 11.27 8.76 0.00
C ARG A 97 10.56 7.98 1.11
N ALA A 98 11.32 7.21 1.91
CA ALA A 98 10.79 6.49 3.06
C ALA A 98 9.89 7.45 3.85
N SER A 99 8.57 7.20 3.83
CA SER A 99 7.64 7.99 4.61
C SER A 99 8.02 7.82 6.08
N MET A 100 7.84 8.88 6.88
CA MET A 100 8.07 8.81 8.33
C MET A 100 7.28 7.63 8.92
N PRO A 101 7.74 6.99 10.02
CA PRO A 101 6.96 5.96 10.68
C PRO A 101 5.53 6.48 10.90
N MET A 102 4.55 5.68 10.50
CA MET A 102 3.13 6.08 10.53
C MET A 102 2.80 6.50 11.96
N ALA A 103 2.56 7.81 12.15
CA ALA A 103 2.38 8.36 13.48
C ALA A 103 1.05 7.88 14.07
N GLU A 104 1.06 7.55 15.35
CA GLU A 104 -0.07 7.00 16.07
C GLU A 104 -1.13 8.09 16.33
N GLY A 105 -2.23 8.05 15.57
CA GLY A 105 -3.51 8.64 15.98
C GLY A 105 -4.06 9.80 15.15
N SER A 106 -5.30 9.59 14.69
CA SER A 106 -6.37 10.54 14.36
C SER A 106 -6.30 11.35 13.05
N GLY A 107 -7.36 11.21 12.23
CA GLY A 107 -7.68 12.05 11.07
C GLY A 107 -7.31 11.37 9.75
N GLY A 108 -8.22 10.91 8.90
CA GLY A 108 -9.37 11.67 8.43
C GLY A 108 -8.90 12.72 7.42
N GLY A 109 -8.93 12.37 6.13
CA GLY A 109 -8.91 13.33 5.03
C GLY A 109 -7.72 13.22 4.07
N GLY A 110 -8.04 13.01 2.78
CA GLY A 110 -7.20 13.51 1.69
C GLY A 110 -6.78 12.53 0.60
N TYR A 111 -7.63 11.61 0.14
CA TYR A 111 -7.47 11.10 -1.23
C TYR A 111 -7.96 12.18 -2.20
N GLN A 112 -7.00 12.88 -2.78
CA GLN A 112 -7.22 13.74 -3.94
C GLN A 112 -7.49 12.81 -5.13
N GLU A 113 -8.77 12.54 -5.38
CA GLU A 113 -9.23 11.78 -6.54
C GLU A 113 -9.12 12.68 -7.78
N GLU A 114 -8.05 12.51 -8.55
CA GLU A 114 -7.97 13.08 -9.89
C GLU A 114 -8.87 12.25 -10.83
N GLY A 115 -10.07 12.80 -11.03
CA GLY A 115 -10.87 12.78 -12.26
C GLY A 115 -10.86 11.51 -13.12
N SER A 116 -11.98 10.80 -13.10
CA SER A 116 -12.47 10.13 -14.32
C SER A 116 -13.99 10.09 -14.33
N SER A 117 -14.60 11.01 -15.08
CA SER A 117 -16.04 11.08 -15.31
C SER A 117 -16.47 9.88 -16.17
N HIS A 118 -17.11 8.87 -15.57
CA HIS A 118 -17.82 7.83 -16.31
C HIS A 118 -19.31 7.91 -15.98
N SER A 119 -20.07 8.60 -16.84
CA SER A 119 -21.53 8.65 -16.80
C SER A 119 -22.11 7.26 -17.04
N HIS A 120 -22.93 6.77 -16.10
CA HIS A 120 -23.72 5.56 -16.23
C HIS A 120 -25.15 5.98 -16.55
N GLU A 121 -25.66 5.63 -17.74
CA GLU A 121 -27.06 5.78 -18.11
C GLU A 121 -27.89 4.69 -17.41
N GLU A 122 -28.71 5.08 -16.44
CA GLU A 122 -29.76 4.19 -15.91
C GLU A 122 -30.95 4.17 -16.88
N GLY A 123 -31.26 2.99 -17.40
CA GLY A 123 -32.51 2.71 -18.10
C GLY A 123 -33.65 2.47 -17.10
N SER A 124 -34.66 3.33 -17.13
CA SER A 124 -35.90 3.17 -16.36
C SER A 124 -36.72 1.98 -16.85
N HIS A 125 -37.24 1.21 -15.87
CA HIS A 125 -38.33 0.26 -16.03
C HIS A 125 -39.67 0.94 -16.32
#